data_AF-A0A2E5R9Z7-F1
#
_entry.id   AF-A0A2E5R9Z7-F1
#
_cell.length_a   1.000
_cell.length_b   1.000
_cell.length_c   1.000
_cell.angle_alpha   90.00
_cell.angle_beta   90.00
_cell.angle_gamma   90.00
#
_symmetry.space_group_name_H-M   'P 1'
#
loop_
_entity.id
_entity.type
_entity.pdbx_description
1 polymer ?
#
loop_
_entity_poly.entity_id
_entity_poly.type
_entity_poly.pdbx_seq_one_letter_code
_entity_poly.pdbx_strand_id
1 'polypeptide(L)'
;MKKNKILPICATLLVILGLWISLIPFSRPLPGGGIFSFESTPEVSCRSPIFGTFTEDSPSYEVYVNPKPKIGDPTISKSINCSSRATFRFVFGISIFLIGMSLLIYLQRSKKWKT
;
A
#
# COMPACT_ATOMS: atom_id res chain seq x y z
N MET A 1 2.68 -19.54 -26.18
CA MET A 1 1.40 -19.14 -25.55
C MET A 1 0.55 -18.39 -26.57
N LYS A 2 -0.71 -18.77 -26.83
CA LYS A 2 -1.56 -18.09 -27.85
C LYS A 2 -1.75 -16.62 -27.44
N LYS A 3 -1.27 -15.67 -28.28
CA LYS A 3 -1.38 -14.19 -28.06
C LYS A 3 -2.80 -13.76 -27.65
N ASN A 4 -3.82 -14.47 -28.13
CA ASN A 4 -5.24 -14.23 -27.91
C ASN A 4 -5.68 -14.36 -26.44
N LYS A 5 -4.91 -15.06 -25.59
CA LYS A 5 -5.21 -15.25 -24.16
C LYS A 5 -4.35 -14.40 -23.22
N ILE A 6 -3.25 -13.80 -23.69
CA ILE A 6 -2.33 -13.03 -22.83
C ILE A 6 -2.99 -11.73 -22.35
N LEU A 7 -3.64 -11.01 -23.27
CA LEU A 7 -4.28 -9.73 -22.98
C LEU A 7 -5.37 -9.79 -21.90
N PRO A 8 -6.34 -10.75 -21.92
CA PRO A 8 -7.31 -10.87 -20.83
C PRO A 8 -6.66 -11.30 -19.51
N ILE A 9 -5.61 -12.11 -19.52
CA ILE A 9 -4.87 -12.48 -18.30
C ILE A 9 -4.22 -11.25 -17.67
N CYS A 10 -3.53 -10.43 -18.48
CA CYS A 10 -2.95 -9.17 -18.01
C CYS A 10 -4.01 -8.22 -17.43
N ALA A 11 -5.17 -8.11 -18.09
CA ALA A 11 -6.25 -7.27 -17.59
C ALA A 11 -6.79 -7.75 -16.23
N THR A 12 -6.98 -9.06 -16.05
CA THR A 12 -7.37 -9.63 -14.75
C THR A 12 -6.29 -9.42 -13.68
N LEU A 13 -5.01 -9.56 -14.03
CA LEU A 13 -3.91 -9.28 -13.10
C LEU A 13 -3.88 -7.81 -12.67
N LEU A 14 -4.17 -6.87 -13.57
CA LEU A 14 -4.29 -5.45 -13.21
C LEU A 14 -5.43 -5.23 -12.22
N VAL A 15 -6.59 -5.84 -12.43
CA VAL A 15 -7.73 -5.75 -11.49
C VAL A 15 -7.34 -6.22 -10.09
N ILE A 16 -6.72 -7.41 -10.01
CA ILE A 16 -6.30 -8.00 -8.73
C ILE A 16 -5.23 -7.11 -8.07
N LEU A 17 -4.23 -6.65 -8.83
CA LEU A 17 -3.16 -5.80 -8.33
C LEU A 17 -3.69 -4.46 -7.81
N GLY A 18 -4.60 -3.82 -8.54
CA GLY A 18 -5.21 -2.55 -8.13
C GLY A 18 -5.98 -2.67 -6.81
N LEU A 19 -6.74 -3.76 -6.66
CA LEU A 19 -7.43 -4.07 -5.40
C LEU A 19 -6.44 -4.34 -4.26
N TRP A 20 -5.42 -5.16 -4.50
CA TRP A 20 -4.37 -5.49 -3.53
C TRP A 20 -3.69 -4.22 -3.01
N ILE A 21 -3.29 -3.32 -3.91
CA ILE A 21 -2.64 -2.05 -3.56
C ILE A 21 -3.57 -1.14 -2.75
N SER A 22 -4.87 -1.12 -3.07
CA SER A 22 -5.86 -0.25 -2.41
C SER A 22 -6.29 -0.75 -1.03
N LEU A 23 -6.24 -2.07 -0.81
CA LEU A 23 -6.85 -2.70 0.38
C LEU A 23 -5.84 -3.13 1.43
N ILE A 24 -4.61 -3.47 1.05
CA ILE A 24 -3.69 -4.10 2.01
C ILE A 24 -2.99 -3.08 2.89
N PRO A 25 -2.99 -3.30 4.22
CA PRO A 25 -2.23 -2.47 5.16
C PRO A 25 -0.75 -2.53 4.84
N PHE A 26 -0.03 -1.47 5.19
CA PHE A 26 1.38 -1.35 4.87
C PHE A 26 2.19 -0.92 6.10
N SER A 27 3.38 -1.49 6.21
CA SER A 27 4.35 -1.08 7.20
C SER A 27 5.22 0.07 6.69
N ARG A 28 5.69 0.92 7.61
CA ARG A 28 6.79 1.85 7.35
C ARG A 28 7.81 1.80 8.49
N PRO A 29 9.11 1.96 8.19
CA PRO A 29 10.11 2.07 9.24
C PRO A 29 9.83 3.32 10.07
N LEU A 30 9.95 3.19 11.40
CA LEU A 30 9.86 4.34 12.30
C LEU A 30 11.02 5.32 12.06
N PRO A 31 10.75 6.63 11.83
CA PRO A 31 11.80 7.64 11.77
C PRO A 31 12.38 7.85 13.17
N GLY A 32 13.65 7.49 13.35
CA GLY A 32 14.40 7.62 14.61
C GLY A 32 14.73 6.30 15.29
N GLY A 33 14.27 5.17 14.73
CA GLY A 33 14.76 3.83 15.06
C GLY A 33 14.47 3.38 16.49
N GLY A 34 13.87 2.20 16.64
CA GLY A 34 14.09 1.42 17.86
C GLY A 34 15.58 1.10 18.00
N ILE A 35 15.93 0.32 19.02
CA ILE A 35 17.25 -0.30 19.15
C ILE A 35 17.60 -0.90 17.78
N PHE A 36 18.62 -0.36 17.11
CA PHE A 36 19.00 -0.83 15.77
C PHE A 36 19.41 -2.30 15.91
N SER A 37 18.52 -3.19 15.49
CA SER A 37 18.74 -4.63 15.43
C SER A 37 18.58 -5.04 13.98
N PHE A 38 19.46 -5.91 13.49
CA PHE A 38 19.35 -6.48 12.14
C PHE A 38 18.07 -7.32 11.93
N GLU A 39 17.31 -7.56 13.00
CA GLU A 39 16.21 -8.52 13.07
C GLU A 39 14.84 -7.84 13.28
N SER A 40 14.81 -6.58 13.74
CA SER A 40 13.57 -5.90 14.14
C SER A 40 13.72 -4.38 14.11
N THR A 41 13.83 -3.81 12.92
CA THR A 41 13.48 -2.38 12.76
C THR A 41 12.01 -2.26 13.16
N PRO A 42 11.63 -1.46 14.18
CA PRO A 42 10.22 -1.40 14.55
C PRO A 42 9.45 -0.80 13.38
N GLU A 43 8.44 -1.54 12.95
CA GLU A 43 7.56 -1.17 11.85
C GLU A 43 6.31 -0.51 12.40
N VAL A 44 5.96 0.64 11.84
CA VAL A 44 4.65 1.23 12.06
C VAL A 44 3.65 0.49 11.19
N SER A 45 2.69 -0.18 11.81
CA SER A 45 1.53 -0.73 11.11
C SER A 45 0.55 0.39 10.80
N CYS A 46 0.60 0.94 9.58
CA CYS A 46 -0.43 1.87 9.11
C CYS A 46 -1.70 1.08 8.75
N ARG A 47 -2.86 1.73 8.88
CA ARG A 47 -4.16 1.14 8.48
C ARG A 47 -4.20 0.90 6.96
N SER A 48 -5.22 0.16 6.51
CA SER A 48 -5.41 -0.05 5.07
C SER A 48 -5.56 1.29 4.34
N PRO A 49 -5.13 1.39 3.07
CA PRO A 49 -5.14 2.65 2.33
C PRO A 49 -6.52 3.30 2.25
N ILE A 50 -7.60 2.53 2.16
CA ILE A 50 -8.99 3.03 2.23
C ILE A 50 -9.26 3.72 3.57
N PHE A 51 -8.95 3.07 4.70
CA PHE A 51 -9.21 3.70 5.99
C PHE A 51 -8.23 4.86 6.24
N GLY A 52 -6.96 4.75 5.87
CA GLY A 52 -5.98 5.82 6.05
C GLY A 52 -6.19 7.05 5.15
N THR A 53 -6.99 6.94 4.10
CA THR A 53 -7.43 8.10 3.29
C THR A 53 -8.57 8.88 3.93
N PHE A 54 -9.57 8.16 4.45
CA PHE A 54 -10.81 8.77 4.94
C PHE A 54 -10.85 8.97 6.46
N THR A 55 -9.88 8.41 7.19
CA THR A 55 -9.71 8.61 8.63
C THR A 55 -8.31 9.14 8.90
N GLU A 56 -8.16 10.04 9.86
CA GLU A 56 -6.86 10.50 10.33
C GLU A 56 -6.07 9.32 10.89
N ASP A 57 -5.15 8.79 10.08
CA ASP A 57 -4.24 7.70 10.49
C ASP A 57 -2.92 8.30 10.95
N SER A 58 -2.88 8.66 12.24
CA SER A 58 -1.71 9.19 12.93
C SER A 58 -1.36 8.38 14.17
N PRO A 59 -0.90 7.12 14.03
CA PRO A 59 -0.46 6.34 15.17
C PRO A 59 0.75 7.00 15.84
N SER A 60 0.71 7.07 17.17
CA SER A 60 1.79 7.60 18.01
C SER A 60 2.69 6.46 18.48
N TYR A 61 4.00 6.63 18.35
CA TYR A 61 4.98 5.67 18.84
C TYR A 61 6.05 6.36 19.66
N GLU A 62 6.60 5.64 20.62
CA GLU A 62 7.79 6.06 21.33
C GLU A 62 9.03 5.82 20.48
N VAL A 63 9.82 6.87 20.30
CA VAL A 63 11.05 6.86 19.52
C VAL A 63 12.20 7.31 20.39
N TYR A 64 13.34 6.64 20.32
CA TYR A 64 14.52 7.07 21.02
C TYR A 64 15.09 8.37 20.44
N VAL A 65 15.60 9.23 21.32
CA VAL A 65 16.21 10.51 20.92
C VAL A 65 17.67 10.32 20.48
N ASN A 66 18.32 9.30 21.01
CA ASN A 66 19.74 9.05 20.80
C ASN A 66 20.01 8.24 19.52
N PRO A 67 21.03 8.59 18.72
CA PRO A 67 21.39 7.87 17.49
C PRO A 67 21.93 6.44 17.69
N LYS A 68 22.20 6.02 18.94
CA LYS A 68 22.57 4.64 19.34
C LYS A 68 21.90 4.29 20.67
N PRO A 69 20.59 4.03 20.66
CA PRO A 69 19.84 3.94 21.90
C PRO A 69 20.16 2.68 22.69
N LYS A 70 20.24 2.82 24.00
CA LYS A 70 20.31 1.71 24.96
C LYS A 70 18.99 1.61 25.74
N ILE A 71 18.71 0.44 26.30
CA ILE A 71 17.60 0.25 27.23
C ILE A 71 17.78 1.21 28.42
N GLY A 72 16.79 2.06 28.65
CA GLY A 72 16.82 3.14 29.65
C GLY A 72 17.08 4.54 29.09
N ASP A 73 17.41 4.67 27.79
CA ASP A 73 17.52 5.99 27.15
C ASP A 73 16.15 6.66 27.00
N PRO A 74 16.09 8.02 27.06
CA PRO A 74 14.83 8.74 26.96
C PRO A 74 14.16 8.53 25.60
N THR A 75 12.84 8.35 25.63
CA THR A 75 11.96 8.26 24.47
C THR A 75 11.10 9.52 24.35
N ILE A 76 10.73 9.86 23.11
CA ILE A 76 9.75 10.91 22.80
C ILE A 76 8.62 10.27 22.00
N SER A 77 7.37 10.60 22.35
CA SER A 77 6.21 10.23 21.55
C SER A 77 6.18 11.03 20.26
N LYS A 78 6.22 10.34 19.12
CA LYS A 78 6.16 10.94 17.79
C LYS A 78 4.95 10.39 17.04
N SER A 79 4.07 11.30 16.62
CA SER A 79 2.97 10.96 15.72
C SER A 79 3.50 10.81 14.30
N ILE A 80 3.02 9.76 13.62
CA ILE A 80 3.45 9.40 12.29
C ILE A 80 2.26 9.55 11.35
N ASN A 81 2.30 10.55 10.46
CA ASN A 81 1.23 10.73 9.47
C ASN A 81 1.32 9.64 8.39
N CYS A 82 0.44 8.62 8.46
CA CYS A 82 0.29 7.56 7.46
C CYS A 82 -0.64 7.97 6.30
N SER A 83 -1.45 9.02 6.47
CA SER A 83 -2.52 9.39 5.55
C SER A 83 -2.04 9.76 4.15
N SER A 84 -0.92 10.48 4.01
CA SER A 84 -0.36 10.82 2.68
C SER A 84 -0.01 9.57 1.87
N ARG A 85 0.61 8.57 2.50
CA ARG A 85 0.99 7.31 1.83
C ARG A 85 -0.20 6.40 1.59
N ALA A 86 -1.16 6.38 2.50
CA ALA A 86 -2.45 5.72 2.30
C ALA A 86 -3.18 6.31 1.08
N THR A 87 -3.19 7.64 0.95
CA THR A 87 -3.78 8.37 -0.20
C THR A 87 -3.12 8.00 -1.51
N PHE A 88 -1.79 8.00 -1.55
CA PHE A 88 -1.07 7.59 -2.75
C PHE A 88 -1.41 6.15 -3.17
N ARG A 89 -1.36 5.20 -2.22
CA ARG A 89 -1.66 3.78 -2.51
C ARG A 89 -3.10 3.60 -2.96
N PHE A 90 -4.04 4.27 -2.32
CA PHE A 90 -5.46 4.20 -2.68
C PHE A 90 -5.70 4.73 -4.11
N VAL A 91 -5.24 5.95 -4.42
CA VAL A 91 -5.43 6.55 -5.75
C VAL A 91 -4.75 5.72 -6.84
N PHE A 92 -3.51 5.28 -6.58
CA PHE A 92 -2.76 4.46 -7.53
C PHE A 92 -3.42 3.09 -7.76
N GLY A 93 -3.84 2.42 -6.69
CA GLY A 93 -4.50 1.12 -6.77
C GLY A 93 -5.85 1.19 -7.49
N ILE A 94 -6.68 2.18 -7.17
CA ILE A 94 -7.97 2.40 -7.85
C ILE A 94 -7.75 2.71 -9.34
N SER A 95 -6.74 3.50 -9.69
CA SER A 95 -6.41 3.80 -11.08
C SER A 95 -6.08 2.52 -11.88
N ILE A 96 -5.24 1.64 -11.32
CA ILE A 96 -4.90 0.35 -11.94
C ILE A 96 -6.15 -0.54 -12.06
N PHE A 97 -6.98 -0.60 -11.02
CA PHE A 97 -8.22 -1.37 -11.02
C PHE A 97 -9.16 -0.91 -12.15
N LEU A 98 -9.38 0.40 -12.30
CA LEU A 98 -10.25 0.97 -13.34
C LEU A 98 -9.71 0.69 -14.74
N ILE A 99 -8.39 0.77 -14.95
CA ILE A 99 -7.76 0.41 -16.22
C ILE A 99 -7.99 -1.07 -16.54
N GLY A 100 -7.76 -1.97 -15.57
CA GLY A 100 -8.00 -3.40 -15.73
C GLY A 100 -9.46 -3.72 -16.09
N MET A 101 -10.42 -3.11 -15.38
CA MET A 101 -11.84 -3.26 -15.65
C MET A 101 -12.23 -2.74 -17.04
N SER A 102 -11.72 -1.57 -17.44
CA SER A 102 -11.97 -0.98 -18.75
C SER A 102 -11.47 -1.88 -19.88
N LEU A 103 -10.28 -2.47 -19.71
CA LEU A 103 -9.71 -3.44 -20.66
C LEU A 103 -10.57 -4.70 -20.77
N LEU A 104 -11.05 -5.26 -19.65
CA LEU A 104 -11.92 -6.44 -19.67
C LEU A 104 -13.23 -6.15 -20.41
N ILE A 105 -13.87 -5.02 -20.12
CA ILE A 105 -15.12 -4.59 -20.79
C ILE A 105 -14.87 -4.39 -22.30
N TYR A 106 -13.77 -3.74 -22.67
CA TYR A 106 -13.39 -3.54 -24.07
C TYR A 106 -13.19 -4.88 -24.80
N LEU A 107 -12.50 -5.84 -24.18
CA LEU A 107 -12.29 -7.18 -24.75
C LEU A 107 -13.60 -7.97 -24.88
N GLN A 108 -14.49 -7.87 -23.91
CA GLN A 108 -15.82 -8.49 -23.98
C GLN A 108 -16.64 -7.91 -25.14
N ARG A 109 -16.67 -6.58 -25.28
CA ARG A 109 -17.38 -5.91 -26.38
C ARG A 109 -16.80 -6.28 -27.75
N SER A 110 -15.47 -6.28 -27.90
CA SER A 110 -14.83 -6.63 -29.17
C SER A 110 -15.02 -8.10 -29.57
N LYS A 111 -15.09 -9.03 -28.60
CA LYS A 111 -15.48 -10.42 -28.89
C LYS A 111 -16.93 -10.52 -29.36
N LYS A 112 -17.85 -9.82 -28.70
CA LYS A 112 -19.28 -9.82 -29.04
C LYS A 112 -19.54 -9.28 -30.45
N TRP A 113 -18.72 -8.35 -30.95
CA TRP A 113 -18.84 -7.78 -32.31
C TRP A 113 -18.16 -8.59 -33.41
N LYS A 114 -17.37 -9.61 -33.05
CA LYS A 114 -16.69 -10.50 -33.99
C LYS A 114 -17.43 -11.83 -34.21
N THR A 115 -18.60 -11.99 -33.59
CA THR A 115 -19.48 -13.15 -33.72
C THR A 115 -20.73 -12.69 -34.44
#